data_AF-A0A849NHF8-F1
#
_entry.id   AF-A0A849NHF8-F1
#
_cell.length_a   1.000
_cell.length_b   1.000
_cell.length_c   1.000
_cell.angle_alpha   90.00
_cell.angle_beta   90.00
_cell.angle_gamma   90.00
#
_symmetry.space_group_name_H-M   'P 1'
#
loop_
_entity.id
_entity.type
_entity.pdbx_description
1 polymer ?
#
loop_
_entity_poly.entity_id
_entity_poly.type
_entity_poly.pdbx_seq_one_letter_code
_entity_poly.pdbx_strand_id
1 'polypeptide(L)'
;MKILSFLLLPLFALLLVSCSQEFSDSSPVSPETELTKAWIDEENDMAYAYSYMQGFTNISVKQWSVNNGVIDADLNDYYSNVKQVFCVVDVKGGSHLYFLERPEDNSLKIALPTKGIFSEVYDVKFYGYSTSEVAQKAFYKGSKYPYGYMQEFTQISVLEHTVVNESDLDIYSAEFGPMKELFAEVTKDNGQNCMVFLQRPANEHFVIPSVADQNFSDVKLFGLY
;
A
#
# COMPACT_ATOMS: atom_id res chain seq x y z
N MET A 1 60.38 50.19 -4.43
CA MET A 1 58.91 50.05 -4.41
C MET A 1 58.59 48.59 -4.71
N LYS A 2 58.01 47.90 -3.72
CA LYS A 2 56.65 47.29 -3.76
C LYS A 2 56.55 46.13 -4.77
N ILE A 3 56.43 44.84 -4.43
CA ILE A 3 55.57 44.06 -3.50
C ILE A 3 54.80 43.06 -4.39
N LEU A 4 54.90 41.77 -4.03
CA LEU A 4 53.92 40.68 -4.14
C LEU A 4 53.14 40.48 -5.47
N SER A 5 53.15 39.26 -6.02
CA SER A 5 52.28 38.14 -5.56
C SER A 5 51.84 37.20 -6.69
N PHE A 6 51.92 35.90 -6.40
CA PHE A 6 51.09 34.79 -6.92
C PHE A 6 51.18 34.47 -8.44
N LEU A 7 51.04 33.24 -8.96
CA LEU A 7 50.27 32.09 -8.51
C LEU A 7 50.73 30.82 -9.29
N LEU A 8 50.89 29.72 -8.55
CA LEU A 8 50.64 28.29 -8.86
C LEU A 8 50.76 27.71 -10.29
N LEU A 9 51.71 26.77 -10.38
CA LEU A 9 51.71 25.42 -10.99
C LEU A 9 50.34 24.75 -11.35
N PRO A 10 50.35 23.65 -12.13
CA PRO A 10 50.11 23.57 -13.57
C PRO A 10 48.71 23.03 -13.91
N LEU A 11 48.25 23.40 -15.11
CA LEU A 11 46.99 23.02 -15.73
C LEU A 11 46.99 21.52 -16.10
N PHE A 12 46.69 20.64 -15.14
CA PHE A 12 46.30 19.25 -15.41
C PHE A 12 44.88 19.27 -16.01
N ALA A 13 44.81 19.48 -17.32
CA ALA A 13 43.61 19.27 -18.10
C ALA A 13 43.36 17.75 -18.22
N LEU A 14 42.72 17.21 -17.18
CA LEU A 14 42.02 15.93 -17.24
C LEU A 14 40.92 16.07 -18.30
N LEU A 15 41.21 15.52 -19.48
CA LEU A 15 40.22 15.15 -20.49
C LEU A 15 39.33 14.04 -19.89
N LEU A 16 38.32 14.42 -19.12
CA LEU A 16 37.16 13.58 -18.89
C LEU A 16 36.21 13.79 -20.06
N VAL A 17 36.27 12.84 -20.99
CA VAL A 17 35.24 12.58 -21.99
C VAL A 17 33.96 12.24 -21.21
N SER A 18 33.09 13.21 -21.00
CA SER A 18 31.72 12.96 -20.58
C SER A 18 30.90 12.78 -21.85
N CYS A 19 30.55 11.53 -22.14
CA CYS A 19 29.44 11.20 -23.01
C CYS A 19 28.16 11.75 -22.35
N SER A 20 27.69 12.90 -22.80
CA SER A 20 26.30 13.29 -22.55
C SER A 20 25.41 12.39 -23.41
N GLN A 21 25.06 11.22 -22.88
CA GLN A 21 23.84 10.56 -23.32
C GLN A 21 22.68 11.46 -22.88
N GLU A 22 21.98 11.99 -23.86
CA GLU A 22 20.63 12.56 -23.69
C GLU A 22 19.75 11.46 -23.09
N PHE A 23 19.65 11.44 -21.76
CA PHE A 23 18.52 10.82 -21.10
C PHE A 23 17.33 11.74 -21.36
N SER A 24 16.47 11.27 -22.26
CA SER A 24 15.07 11.68 -22.37
C SER A 24 14.52 12.02 -20.98
N ASP A 25 14.03 13.24 -20.81
CA ASP A 25 13.25 13.70 -19.66
C ASP A 25 11.98 12.85 -19.50
N SER A 26 12.11 11.63 -19.00
CA SER A 26 11.03 10.93 -18.33
C SER A 26 11.04 11.41 -16.88
N SER A 27 10.54 12.62 -16.66
CA SER A 27 10.17 13.05 -15.33
C SER A 27 9.22 11.98 -14.75
N PRO A 28 9.47 11.43 -13.56
CA PRO A 28 8.58 10.45 -12.95
C PRO A 28 7.20 11.11 -12.81
N VAL A 29 6.20 10.52 -13.46
CA VAL A 29 4.83 10.98 -13.33
C VAL A 29 4.39 10.60 -11.92
N SER A 30 4.56 11.53 -10.98
CA SER A 30 3.90 11.46 -9.68
C SER A 30 2.39 11.25 -9.93
N PRO A 31 1.69 10.43 -9.12
CA PRO A 31 0.22 10.26 -9.21
C PRO A 31 -0.58 11.58 -9.10
N GLU A 32 0.11 12.70 -8.85
CA GLU A 32 -0.42 14.06 -8.81
C GLU A 32 -1.17 14.52 -10.06
N THR A 33 -0.94 13.94 -11.24
CA THR A 33 -1.70 14.36 -12.44
C THR A 33 -3.13 13.85 -12.51
N GLU A 34 -3.54 12.90 -11.65
CA GLU A 34 -4.95 12.53 -11.45
C GLU A 34 -5.56 13.10 -10.16
N LEU A 35 -4.73 13.58 -9.22
CA LEU A 35 -5.17 14.08 -7.91
C LEU A 35 -6.05 15.34 -7.96
N THR A 36 -6.07 16.09 -9.07
CA THR A 36 -6.94 17.28 -9.22
C THR A 36 -8.10 17.09 -10.21
N LYS A 37 -8.12 16.03 -11.01
CA LYS A 37 -9.24 15.75 -11.94
C LYS A 37 -10.29 14.81 -11.38
N ALA A 38 -9.93 13.94 -10.42
CA ALA A 38 -10.88 13.03 -9.78
C ALA A 38 -11.98 13.70 -8.93
N TRP A 39 -11.93 15.03 -8.75
CA TRP A 39 -13.00 15.78 -8.07
C TRP A 39 -13.97 16.48 -9.02
N ILE A 40 -13.67 16.58 -10.32
CA ILE A 40 -14.56 17.21 -11.33
C ILE A 40 -14.27 16.61 -12.71
N ASP A 41 -14.67 15.36 -12.93
CA ASP A 41 -14.89 14.87 -14.29
C ASP A 41 -16.24 14.15 -14.29
N GLU A 42 -17.30 14.91 -14.56
CA GLU A 42 -18.68 14.43 -14.66
C GLU A 42 -18.87 13.38 -15.78
N GLU A 43 -17.82 13.09 -16.57
CA GLU A 43 -17.80 12.04 -17.59
C GLU A 43 -17.20 10.69 -17.15
N ASN A 44 -16.45 10.63 -16.03
CA ASN A 44 -15.89 9.37 -15.50
C ASN A 44 -16.43 9.07 -14.10
N ASP A 45 -17.55 8.35 -14.08
CA ASP A 45 -18.37 7.93 -12.93
C ASP A 45 -17.67 6.93 -11.97
N MET A 46 -16.35 7.06 -11.74
CA MET A 46 -15.58 6.15 -10.89
C MET A 46 -15.59 6.62 -9.44
N ALA A 47 -16.60 6.20 -8.70
CA ALA A 47 -16.63 6.33 -7.24
C ALA A 47 -15.70 5.28 -6.60
N TYR A 48 -14.56 5.71 -6.05
CA TYR A 48 -13.67 4.85 -5.26
C TYR A 48 -14.24 4.56 -3.87
N ALA A 49 -13.92 3.39 -3.31
CA ALA A 49 -14.34 3.04 -1.96
C ALA A 49 -13.72 3.94 -0.87
N TYR A 50 -12.50 4.45 -1.10
CA TYR A 50 -11.75 5.30 -0.17
C TYR A 50 -11.03 6.44 -0.90
N SER A 51 -10.58 7.44 -0.13
CA SER A 51 -9.68 8.48 -0.64
C SER A 51 -8.27 7.91 -0.89
N TYR A 52 -7.55 8.46 -1.87
CA TYR A 52 -6.13 8.17 -2.06
C TYR A 52 -5.35 8.34 -0.75
N MET A 53 -4.42 7.42 -0.48
CA MET A 53 -3.61 7.36 0.74
C MET A 53 -4.41 7.20 2.03
N GLN A 54 -5.67 6.74 1.94
CA GLN A 54 -6.43 6.42 3.14
C GLN A 54 -5.72 5.30 3.89
N GLY A 55 -5.22 5.64 5.09
CA GLY A 55 -4.58 4.69 6.00
C GLY A 55 -5.59 3.87 6.79
N PHE A 56 -5.18 2.65 7.13
CA PHE A 56 -5.93 1.71 7.95
C PHE A 56 -5.11 1.36 9.19
N THR A 57 -5.75 1.39 10.35
CA THR A 57 -5.08 1.17 11.63
C THR A 57 -4.86 -0.32 11.85
N ASN A 58 -3.66 -0.72 12.24
CA ASN A 58 -3.41 -2.09 12.66
C ASN A 58 -4.30 -2.46 13.86
N ILE A 59 -4.99 -3.58 13.76
CA ILE A 59 -5.79 -4.16 14.82
C ILE A 59 -4.92 -5.19 15.54
N SER A 60 -4.75 -4.99 16.84
CA SER A 60 -3.99 -5.92 17.67
C SER A 60 -4.71 -7.25 17.79
N VAL A 61 -4.00 -8.36 17.65
CA VAL A 61 -4.54 -9.71 17.80
C VAL A 61 -4.09 -10.27 19.14
N LYS A 62 -5.03 -10.77 19.93
CA LYS A 62 -4.73 -11.44 21.21
C LYS A 62 -4.15 -12.82 20.98
N GLN A 63 -4.78 -13.59 20.09
CA GLN A 63 -4.33 -14.89 19.66
C GLN A 63 -5.02 -15.26 18.34
N TRP A 64 -4.37 -16.08 17.53
CA TRP A 64 -5.01 -16.73 16.40
C TRP A 64 -4.53 -18.17 16.27
N SER A 65 -5.34 -19.00 15.61
CA SER A 65 -5.00 -20.40 15.33
C SER A 65 -5.58 -20.82 13.99
N VAL A 66 -5.02 -21.88 13.41
CA VAL A 66 -5.51 -22.47 12.17
C VAL A 66 -6.01 -23.87 12.45
N ASN A 67 -7.26 -24.14 12.06
CA ASN A 67 -7.86 -25.46 12.15
C ASN A 67 -8.62 -25.77 10.86
N ASN A 68 -8.18 -26.80 10.12
CA ASN A 68 -8.81 -27.25 8.87
C ASN A 68 -9.02 -26.13 7.83
N GLY A 69 -8.04 -25.24 7.69
CA GLY A 69 -8.10 -24.11 6.75
C GLY A 69 -8.99 -22.95 7.21
N VAL A 70 -9.41 -22.96 8.47
CA VAL A 70 -10.10 -21.83 9.10
C VAL A 70 -9.14 -21.17 10.07
N ILE A 71 -8.91 -19.87 9.88
CA ILE A 71 -8.24 -19.04 10.89
C ILE A 71 -9.31 -18.61 11.88
N ASP A 72 -9.10 -18.92 13.16
CA ASP A 72 -9.86 -18.40 14.29
C ASP A 72 -8.99 -17.38 15.01
N ALA A 73 -9.39 -16.10 14.99
CA ALA A 73 -8.65 -14.99 15.57
C ALA A 73 -9.49 -14.30 16.65
N ASP A 74 -8.86 -14.05 17.81
CA ASP A 74 -9.39 -13.24 18.90
C ASP A 74 -8.67 -11.88 18.86
N LEU A 75 -9.39 -10.83 18.50
CA LEU A 75 -8.86 -9.49 18.39
C LEU A 75 -8.81 -8.81 19.77
N ASN A 76 -7.72 -8.09 20.03
CA ASN A 76 -7.68 -7.15 21.14
C ASN A 76 -8.57 -5.94 20.82
N ASP A 77 -9.19 -5.39 21.86
CA ASP A 77 -10.01 -4.19 21.83
C ASP A 77 -11.29 -4.30 20.99
N TYR A 78 -12.44 -4.32 21.70
CA TYR A 78 -13.74 -4.18 21.06
C TYR A 78 -13.87 -2.77 20.45
N TYR A 79 -13.56 -2.66 19.16
CA TYR A 79 -13.61 -1.40 18.44
C TYR A 79 -15.07 -1.00 18.16
N SER A 80 -15.63 -0.12 19.00
CA SER A 80 -16.89 0.54 18.69
C SER A 80 -16.80 1.40 17.42
N ASN A 81 -15.59 1.84 17.07
CA ASN A 81 -15.27 2.75 15.97
C ASN A 81 -14.76 2.08 14.68
N VAL A 82 -14.21 0.86 14.72
CA VAL A 82 -13.85 0.13 13.50
C VAL A 82 -15.11 -0.38 12.82
N LYS A 83 -15.28 0.00 11.56
CA LYS A 83 -16.48 -0.33 10.78
C LYS A 83 -16.20 -1.31 9.65
N GLN A 84 -14.94 -1.49 9.28
CA GLN A 84 -14.54 -2.37 8.19
C GLN A 84 -13.19 -2.96 8.55
N VAL A 85 -13.04 -4.27 8.34
CA VAL A 85 -11.82 -5.00 8.65
C VAL A 85 -11.29 -5.62 7.37
N PHE A 86 -9.98 -5.49 7.20
CA PHE A 86 -9.21 -6.26 6.25
C PHE A 86 -8.27 -7.18 7.00
N CYS A 87 -7.90 -8.29 6.36
CA CYS A 87 -6.94 -9.22 6.89
C CYS A 87 -5.90 -9.58 5.83
N VAL A 88 -4.63 -9.44 6.18
CA VAL A 88 -3.52 -10.01 5.41
C VAL A 88 -3.13 -11.34 6.04
N VAL A 89 -3.15 -12.39 5.24
CA VAL A 89 -2.75 -13.75 5.62
C VAL A 89 -1.48 -14.08 4.86
N ASP A 90 -0.37 -14.22 5.60
CA ASP A 90 0.91 -14.64 5.05
C ASP A 90 1.01 -16.16 5.11
N VAL A 91 1.22 -16.80 3.96
CA VAL A 91 1.28 -18.27 3.82
C VAL A 91 2.49 -18.69 3.01
N LYS A 92 2.75 -19.99 2.97
CA LYS A 92 3.73 -20.55 2.04
C LYS A 92 3.38 -20.22 0.59
N GLY A 93 4.23 -19.41 -0.04
CA GLY A 93 4.11 -19.05 -1.46
C GLY A 93 3.49 -17.69 -1.74
N GLY A 94 3.05 -16.94 -0.72
CA GLY A 94 2.55 -15.58 -0.91
C GLY A 94 1.73 -15.05 0.26
N SER A 95 1.13 -13.89 0.04
CA SER A 95 0.27 -13.17 0.97
C SER A 95 -1.09 -12.94 0.32
N HIS A 96 -2.17 -12.98 1.10
CA HIS A 96 -3.51 -12.74 0.60
C HIS A 96 -4.21 -11.70 1.45
N LEU A 97 -4.83 -10.71 0.80
CA LEU A 97 -5.64 -9.70 1.48
C LEU A 97 -7.12 -10.05 1.32
N TYR A 98 -7.86 -10.05 2.42
CA TYR A 98 -9.30 -10.34 2.46
C TYR A 98 -10.05 -9.19 3.12
N PHE A 99 -11.21 -8.87 2.58
CA PHE A 99 -12.19 -8.00 3.25
C PHE A 99 -13.13 -8.83 4.13
N LEU A 100 -13.28 -8.46 5.41
CA LEU A 100 -13.98 -9.26 6.43
C LEU A 100 -15.24 -8.58 7.00
N GLU A 101 -15.67 -7.46 6.43
CA GLU A 101 -16.75 -6.64 7.00
C GLU A 101 -16.46 -6.25 8.47
N ARG A 102 -17.46 -5.72 9.20
CA ARG A 102 -17.33 -5.52 10.65
C ARG A 102 -17.71 -6.81 11.37
N PRO A 103 -16.88 -7.34 12.27
CA PRO A 103 -17.29 -8.45 13.12
C PRO A 103 -18.34 -8.01 14.14
N GLU A 104 -19.22 -8.94 14.55
CA GLU A 104 -20.23 -8.70 15.58
C GLU A 104 -19.59 -8.63 16.99
N ASP A 105 -18.49 -9.34 17.19
CA ASP A 105 -17.70 -9.40 18.42
C ASP A 105 -16.19 -9.34 18.13
N ASN A 106 -15.34 -9.71 19.10
CA ASN A 106 -13.88 -9.73 18.92
C ASN A 106 -13.37 -10.99 18.22
N SER A 107 -14.24 -11.95 17.90
CA SER A 107 -13.88 -13.17 17.22
C SER A 107 -14.08 -13.02 15.73
N LEU A 108 -13.04 -13.37 14.96
CA LEU A 108 -13.11 -13.47 13.52
C LEU A 108 -12.80 -14.89 13.08
N LYS A 109 -13.63 -15.37 12.16
CA LYS A 109 -13.39 -16.62 11.46
C LYS A 109 -13.16 -16.31 9.99
N ILE A 110 -12.03 -16.75 9.48
CA ILE A 110 -11.65 -16.57 8.07
C ILE A 110 -11.56 -17.96 7.48
N ALA A 111 -12.50 -18.30 6.61
CA ALA A 111 -12.47 -19.55 5.88
C ALA A 111 -11.61 -19.36 4.64
N LEU A 112 -10.38 -19.88 4.66
CA LEU A 112 -9.49 -19.72 3.52
C LEU A 112 -10.08 -20.46 2.30
N PRO A 113 -10.10 -19.85 1.10
CA PRO A 113 -10.86 -20.32 -0.06
C PRO A 113 -10.44 -21.69 -0.62
N THR A 114 -9.40 -22.34 -0.09
CA THR A 114 -9.07 -23.72 -0.45
C THR A 114 -8.82 -24.62 0.77
N LYS A 115 -9.48 -25.79 0.79
CA LYS A 115 -9.15 -26.93 1.67
C LYS A 115 -7.82 -27.61 1.32
N GLY A 116 -6.93 -26.96 0.57
CA GLY A 116 -5.88 -27.64 -0.19
C GLY A 116 -4.46 -27.12 -0.09
N ILE A 117 -4.19 -25.82 0.11
CA ILE A 117 -2.84 -25.29 -0.16
C ILE A 117 -2.32 -24.30 0.90
N PHE A 118 -3.13 -23.91 1.89
CA PHE A 118 -2.64 -23.15 3.05
C PHE A 118 -2.10 -24.07 4.15
N SER A 119 -1.26 -25.06 3.79
CA SER A 119 -0.73 -26.02 4.76
C SER A 119 0.12 -25.37 5.85
N GLU A 120 0.54 -24.12 5.65
CA GLU A 120 1.37 -23.36 6.58
C GLU A 120 1.00 -21.86 6.49
N VAL A 121 0.25 -21.38 7.47
CA VAL A 121 0.01 -19.93 7.70
C VAL A 121 1.12 -19.45 8.63
N TYR A 122 1.87 -18.44 8.21
CA TYR A 122 2.99 -17.88 8.96
C TYR A 122 2.56 -16.71 9.84
N ASP A 123 1.70 -15.85 9.33
CA ASP A 123 1.23 -14.68 10.05
C ASP A 123 -0.17 -14.26 9.60
N VAL A 124 -0.89 -13.59 10.49
CA VAL A 124 -2.22 -13.04 10.25
C VAL A 124 -2.30 -11.65 10.87
N LYS A 125 -2.50 -10.65 10.01
CA LYS A 125 -2.57 -9.23 10.40
C LYS A 125 -3.93 -8.67 10.05
N PHE A 126 -4.44 -7.80 10.89
CA PHE A 126 -5.74 -7.18 10.71
C PHE A 126 -5.60 -5.66 10.62
N TYR A 127 -6.38 -5.05 9.73
CA TYR A 127 -6.38 -3.62 9.50
C TYR A 127 -7.81 -3.10 9.54
N GLY A 128 -8.04 -2.06 10.36
CA GLY A 128 -9.35 -1.48 10.60
C GLY A 128 -9.49 -0.11 9.96
N TYR A 129 -10.63 0.11 9.28
CA TYR A 129 -11.07 1.43 8.89
C TYR A 129 -12.09 1.98 9.88
N SER A 130 -11.78 3.16 10.44
CA SER A 130 -12.65 3.87 11.37
C SER A 130 -13.07 5.20 10.76
N THR A 131 -14.26 5.28 10.16
CA THR A 131 -14.81 6.58 9.73
C THR A 131 -15.49 7.29 10.90
N SER A 132 -15.32 8.61 10.99
CA SER A 132 -16.21 9.46 11.80
C SER A 132 -17.66 9.39 11.28
N GLU A 133 -18.64 9.73 12.13
CA GLU A 133 -20.07 9.79 11.75
C GLU A 133 -20.36 10.72 10.54
N VAL A 134 -19.45 11.65 10.21
CA VAL A 134 -19.63 12.63 9.13
C VAL A 134 -19.38 12.00 7.75
N ALA A 135 -18.33 11.17 7.60
CA ALA A 135 -18.09 10.42 6.37
C ALA A 135 -19.17 9.35 6.12
N GLN A 136 -19.82 8.86 7.19
CA GLN A 136 -20.94 7.92 7.10
C GLN A 136 -22.20 8.47 6.42
N LYS A 137 -22.43 9.80 6.40
CA LYS A 137 -23.64 10.36 5.78
C LYS A 137 -23.64 10.21 4.25
N ALA A 138 -22.46 10.16 3.62
CA ALA A 138 -22.34 9.78 2.21
C ALA A 138 -22.63 8.27 2.01
N PHE A 139 -22.29 7.46 3.02
CA PHE A 139 -22.54 6.03 3.00
C PHE A 139 -23.98 5.62 3.33
N TYR A 140 -24.91 6.45 3.81
CA TYR A 140 -26.25 5.94 4.18
C TYR A 140 -27.45 6.65 3.55
N LYS A 141 -27.96 5.98 2.51
CA LYS A 141 -29.35 5.50 2.54
C LYS A 141 -29.47 4.14 1.82
N GLY A 142 -28.96 3.07 2.46
CA GLY A 142 -29.13 1.67 2.02
C GLY A 142 -27.88 0.95 1.51
N SER A 143 -26.67 1.41 1.84
CA SER A 143 -25.43 0.88 1.27
C SER A 143 -25.01 -0.48 1.85
N LYS A 144 -24.48 -1.32 0.95
CA LYS A 144 -23.66 -2.48 1.27
C LYS A 144 -22.24 -1.99 1.59
N TYR A 145 -21.45 -2.83 2.26
CA TYR A 145 -19.99 -2.66 2.30
C TYR A 145 -19.41 -2.47 0.88
N PRO A 146 -18.26 -1.78 0.73
CA PRO A 146 -17.65 -1.57 -0.59
C PRO A 146 -17.31 -2.88 -1.30
N TYR A 147 -17.09 -3.96 -0.54
CA TYR A 147 -16.84 -5.30 -1.05
C TYR A 147 -17.74 -6.31 -0.34
N GLY A 148 -17.86 -7.51 -0.92
CA GLY A 148 -18.48 -8.63 -0.23
C GLY A 148 -17.56 -9.21 0.84
N TYR A 149 -18.14 -9.77 1.90
CA TYR A 149 -17.42 -10.60 2.85
C TYR A 149 -16.56 -11.67 2.16
N MET A 150 -15.31 -11.82 2.62
CA MET A 150 -14.26 -12.68 2.06
C MET A 150 -13.85 -12.35 0.62
N GLN A 151 -14.13 -11.14 0.14
CA GLN A 151 -13.55 -10.66 -1.12
C GLN A 151 -12.02 -10.70 -1.01
N GLU A 152 -11.40 -11.51 -1.86
CA GLU A 152 -9.96 -11.63 -1.98
C GLU A 152 -9.40 -10.55 -2.91
N PHE A 153 -8.24 -10.02 -2.52
CA PHE A 153 -7.40 -9.14 -3.31
C PHE A 153 -6.10 -9.90 -3.61
N THR A 154 -5.80 -10.04 -4.90
CA THR A 154 -4.66 -10.83 -5.37
C THR A 154 -3.38 -10.08 -5.12
N GLN A 155 -2.36 -10.75 -4.58
CA GLN A 155 -1.04 -10.14 -4.44
C GLN A 155 -0.44 -9.84 -5.81
N ILE A 156 0.07 -8.62 -5.95
CA ILE A 156 0.86 -8.19 -7.10
C ILE A 156 2.33 -8.22 -6.66
N SER A 157 3.18 -8.81 -7.50
CA SER A 157 4.61 -8.91 -7.20
C SER A 157 5.25 -7.53 -7.29
N VAL A 158 5.96 -7.13 -6.23
CA VAL A 158 6.87 -5.98 -6.27
C VAL A 158 8.22 -6.48 -6.72
N LEU A 159 8.71 -5.96 -7.85
CA LEU A 159 9.98 -6.36 -8.44
C LEU A 159 11.13 -5.58 -7.83
N GLU A 160 10.90 -4.29 -7.61
CA GLU A 160 11.86 -3.37 -7.01
C GLU A 160 11.10 -2.27 -6.27
N HIS A 161 11.70 -1.79 -5.19
CA HIS A 161 11.23 -0.61 -4.50
C HIS A 161 12.43 0.18 -3.98
N THR A 162 12.35 1.50 -3.99
CA THR A 162 13.43 2.38 -3.53
C THR A 162 12.88 3.60 -2.81
N VAL A 163 13.54 3.99 -1.71
CA VAL A 163 13.33 5.29 -1.06
C VAL A 163 13.90 6.38 -1.97
N VAL A 164 13.06 7.21 -2.59
CA VAL A 164 13.53 8.28 -3.51
C VAL A 164 13.75 9.63 -2.81
N ASN A 165 13.14 9.83 -1.64
CA ASN A 165 13.43 10.93 -0.71
C ASN A 165 13.11 10.47 0.73
N GLU A 166 13.25 11.34 1.75
CA GLU A 166 13.07 10.95 3.17
C GLU A 166 11.72 10.28 3.50
N SER A 167 10.73 10.36 2.60
CA SER A 167 9.35 9.98 2.89
C SER A 167 8.61 9.23 1.78
N ASP A 168 9.13 9.22 0.55
CA ASP A 168 8.45 8.65 -0.62
C ASP A 168 9.08 7.34 -1.07
N LEU A 169 8.19 6.40 -1.43
CA LEU A 169 8.54 5.06 -1.86
C LEU A 169 8.23 4.89 -3.34
N ASP A 170 9.28 4.76 -4.16
CA ASP A 170 9.18 4.42 -5.57
C ASP A 170 9.00 2.91 -5.73
N ILE A 171 7.98 2.50 -6.50
CA ILE A 171 7.56 1.10 -6.65
C ILE A 171 7.61 0.70 -8.11
N TYR A 172 8.31 -0.39 -8.40
CA TYR A 172 8.22 -1.12 -9.67
C TYR A 172 7.58 -2.48 -9.41
N SER A 173 6.42 -2.70 -10.00
CA SER A 173 5.65 -3.93 -9.84
C SER A 173 5.63 -4.77 -11.13
N ALA A 174 5.21 -6.02 -11.01
CA ALA A 174 4.90 -6.85 -12.17
C ALA A 174 3.68 -6.28 -12.91
N GLU A 175 3.61 -6.52 -14.22
CA GLU A 175 2.46 -6.15 -15.05
C GLU A 175 1.15 -6.65 -14.43
N PHE A 176 0.21 -5.72 -14.26
CA PHE A 176 -1.13 -6.02 -13.81
C PHE A 176 -2.13 -5.53 -14.84
N GLY A 177 -3.17 -6.34 -15.09
CA GLY A 177 -4.25 -5.97 -16.00
C GLY A 177 -5.13 -4.85 -15.45
N PRO A 178 -6.27 -4.54 -16.11
CA PRO A 178 -7.20 -3.54 -15.61
C PRO A 178 -7.69 -3.92 -14.21
N MET A 179 -7.23 -3.17 -13.22
CA MET A 179 -7.55 -3.35 -11.81
C MET A 179 -8.58 -2.31 -11.39
N LYS A 180 -9.53 -2.68 -10.53
CA LYS A 180 -10.46 -1.74 -9.91
C LYS A 180 -9.77 -0.90 -8.86
N GLU A 181 -9.02 -1.57 -7.98
CA GLU A 181 -8.48 -0.95 -6.77
C GLU A 181 -7.21 -1.65 -6.28
N LEU A 182 -6.32 -0.87 -5.67
CA LEU A 182 -5.02 -1.29 -5.17
C LEU A 182 -4.83 -0.86 -3.72
N PHE A 183 -4.26 -1.76 -2.93
CA PHE A 183 -3.81 -1.54 -1.56
C PHE A 183 -2.32 -1.85 -1.46
N ALA A 184 -1.65 -1.18 -0.54
CA ALA A 184 -0.31 -1.54 -0.12
C ALA A 184 -0.27 -1.85 1.38
N GLU A 185 0.39 -2.96 1.75
CA GLU A 185 0.92 -3.18 3.09
C GLU A 185 2.39 -2.76 3.07
N VAL A 186 2.76 -1.79 3.91
CA VAL A 186 4.15 -1.34 4.06
C VAL A 186 4.66 -1.76 5.43
N THR A 187 5.76 -2.50 5.44
CA THR A 187 6.44 -2.97 6.65
C THR A 187 7.62 -2.06 6.97
N LYS A 188 7.60 -1.48 8.16
CA LYS A 188 8.67 -0.64 8.70
C LYS A 188 9.79 -1.49 9.28
N ASP A 189 11.00 -0.95 9.36
CA ASP A 189 12.19 -1.62 9.94
C ASP A 189 12.00 -2.03 11.40
N ASN A 190 11.15 -1.30 12.13
CA ASN A 190 10.79 -1.63 13.51
C ASN A 190 9.74 -2.75 13.61
N GLY A 191 9.36 -3.37 12.48
CA GLY A 191 8.36 -4.44 12.38
C GLY A 191 6.91 -3.95 12.39
N GLN A 192 6.66 -2.64 12.46
CA GLN A 192 5.29 -2.11 12.37
C GLN A 192 4.80 -2.14 10.92
N ASN A 193 3.55 -2.53 10.72
CA ASN A 193 2.92 -2.52 9.41
C ASN A 193 1.84 -1.44 9.33
N CYS A 194 1.74 -0.78 8.18
CA CYS A 194 0.58 0.03 7.83
C CYS A 194 -0.02 -0.45 6.52
N MET A 195 -1.34 -0.30 6.39
CA MET A 195 -2.03 -0.55 5.14
C MET A 195 -2.61 0.76 4.62
N VAL A 196 -2.48 1.00 3.32
CA VAL A 196 -2.97 2.20 2.64
C VAL A 196 -3.71 1.85 1.35
N PHE A 197 -4.71 2.64 1.03
CA PHE A 197 -5.41 2.57 -0.25
C PHE A 197 -4.72 3.45 -1.31
N LEU A 198 -4.44 2.88 -2.47
CA LEU A 198 -3.72 3.51 -3.57
C LEU A 198 -4.58 3.79 -4.81
N GLN A 199 -5.91 3.64 -4.70
CA GLN A 199 -6.82 3.77 -5.85
C GLN A 199 -6.42 2.83 -6.98
N ARG A 200 -6.17 3.35 -8.18
CA ARG A 200 -5.78 2.59 -9.37
C ARG A 200 -4.62 3.31 -10.06
N PRO A 201 -3.35 2.93 -9.78
CA PRO A 201 -2.22 3.47 -10.53
C PRO A 201 -2.39 3.17 -12.02
N ALA A 202 -2.00 4.12 -12.87
CA ALA A 202 -2.10 3.98 -14.32
C ALA A 202 -1.02 3.05 -14.91
N ASN A 203 0.09 2.86 -14.20
CA ASN A 203 1.26 2.12 -14.65
C ASN A 203 1.83 1.25 -13.52
N GLU A 204 2.69 0.30 -13.88
CA GLU A 204 3.41 -0.60 -12.97
C GLU A 204 4.49 0.12 -12.14
N HIS A 205 4.86 1.32 -12.58
CA HIS A 205 5.80 2.22 -11.92
C HIS A 205 5.05 3.41 -11.33
N PHE A 206 5.11 3.58 -10.01
CA PHE A 206 4.43 4.66 -9.30
C PHE A 206 5.10 4.96 -7.95
N VAL A 207 4.78 6.13 -7.39
CA VAL A 207 5.30 6.59 -6.10
C VAL A 207 4.19 6.54 -5.05
N ILE A 208 4.50 5.99 -3.88
CA ILE A 208 3.66 6.08 -2.68
C ILE A 208 4.25 7.19 -1.78
N PRO A 209 3.59 8.36 -1.69
CA PRO A 209 4.17 9.49 -0.99
C PRO A 209 4.01 9.38 0.53
N SER A 210 4.99 9.90 1.27
CA SER A 210 4.92 10.10 2.73
C SER A 210 4.60 8.84 3.55
N VAL A 211 5.10 7.67 3.14
CA VAL A 211 5.00 6.41 3.89
C VAL A 211 6.37 5.89 4.34
N ALA A 212 7.44 6.38 3.74
CA ALA A 212 8.83 6.01 4.05
C ALA A 212 9.47 6.85 5.16
N ASP A 213 8.73 7.77 5.81
CA ASP A 213 9.20 8.66 6.92
C ASP A 213 9.89 7.89 8.08
N GLN A 214 9.73 6.58 8.12
CA GLN A 214 10.40 5.66 9.02
C GLN A 214 10.93 4.54 8.16
N ASN A 215 12.26 4.36 8.11
CA ASN A 215 12.94 3.30 7.34
C ASN A 215 12.07 2.05 7.20
N PHE A 216 11.82 1.62 5.95
CA PHE A 216 10.98 0.47 5.66
C PHE A 216 11.82 -0.71 5.19
N SER A 217 11.26 -1.90 5.38
CA SER A 217 11.90 -3.17 5.05
C SER A 217 11.20 -3.94 3.94
N ASP A 218 9.90 -3.73 3.74
CA ASP A 218 9.12 -4.45 2.73
C ASP A 218 7.85 -3.69 2.33
N VAL A 219 7.33 -4.02 1.15
CA VAL A 219 6.06 -3.54 0.63
C VAL A 219 5.38 -4.65 -0.18
N LYS A 220 4.10 -4.88 0.12
CA LYS A 220 3.25 -5.81 -0.62
C LYS A 220 2.10 -5.05 -1.25
N LEU A 221 1.80 -5.40 -2.50
CA LEU A 221 0.67 -4.84 -3.24
C LEU A 221 -0.46 -5.86 -3.34
N PHE A 222 -1.70 -5.40 -3.18
CA PHE A 222 -2.89 -6.23 -3.29
C PHE A 222 -3.92 -5.56 -4.20
N GLY A 223 -4.31 -6.26 -5.27
CA GLY A 223 -5.20 -5.75 -6.29
C GLY A 223 -6.55 -6.45 -6.34
N LEU A 224 -7.60 -5.66 -6.60
CA LEU A 224 -8.94 -6.15 -6.93
C LEU A 224 -9.20 -5.96 -8.43
N TYR A 225 -9.46 -7.04 -9.14
CA TYR A 225 -9.77 -7.03 -10.59
C TYR A 225 -11.29 -6.99 -10.84
#